data_AF-A0A4R4BQG2-F1
#
_entry.id   AF-A0A4R4BQG2-F1
#
_cell.length_a   1.000
_cell.length_b   1.000
_cell.length_c   1.000
_cell.angle_alpha   90.00
_cell.angle_beta   90.00
_cell.angle_gamma   90.00
#
_symmetry.space_group_name_H-M   'P 1'
#
loop_
_entity.id
_entity.type
_entity.pdbx_description
1 polymer ?
#
loop_
_entity_poly.entity_id
_entity_poly.type
_entity_poly.pdbx_seq_one_letter_code
_entity_poly.pdbx_strand_id
1 'polypeptide(L)' 'MKTLICDVCKRVIQNPIKDRNYFHIKDRDLCESCKDQLEIVLKPVVRQKYPFNFEWYERLMTDSIEKAVQKGKFEEIK' A
#
# COMPACT_ATOMS: atom_id res chain seq x y z
N MET A 1 0.91 -7.35 24.49
CA MET A 1 0.90 -7.61 23.04
C MET A 1 0.78 -6.27 22.33
N LYS A 2 1.63 -5.96 21.36
CA LYS A 2 1.48 -4.71 20.58
C LYS A 2 0.36 -4.92 19.57
N THR A 3 -0.68 -4.10 19.66
CA THR A 3 -1.75 -4.06 18.65
C THR A 3 -1.18 -3.42 17.40
N LEU A 4 -1.17 -4.14 16.29
CA LEU A 4 -0.75 -3.59 15.00
C LEU A 4 -1.95 -2.91 14.34
N ILE A 5 -1.77 -1.68 13.87
CA ILE A 5 -2.82 -0.87 13.25
C ILE A 5 -2.38 -0.55 11.83
N CYS A 6 -3.28 -0.72 10.87
CA CYS A 6 -3.01 -0.32 9.48
C CYS A 6 -2.86 1.19 9.37
N ASP A 7 -1.77 1.66 8.77
CA ASP A 7 -1.50 3.10 8.65
C ASP A 7 -2.47 3.83 7.71
N VAL A 8 -3.09 3.11 6.77
CA VAL A 8 -4.06 3.69 5.83
C VAL A 8 -5.45 3.75 6.46
N CYS A 9 -6.10 2.60 6.67
CA CYS A 9 -7.49 2.58 7.13
C CYS A 9 -7.67 2.67 8.65
N LYS A 10 -6.57 2.75 9.42
CA LYS A 10 -6.55 2.81 10.90
C LYS A 10 -7.28 1.66 11.61
N ARG A 11 -7.55 0.56 10.90
CA ARG A 11 -8.14 -0.66 11.47
C ARG A 11 -7.08 -1.51 12.16
N VAL A 12 -7.48 -2.15 13.25
CA VAL A 12 -6.64 -3.12 13.98
C VAL A 12 -6.45 -4.38 13.13
N ILE A 13 -5.20 -4.83 13.01
CA ILE A 13 -4.83 -6.07 12.35
C ILE A 13 -4.86 -7.20 13.38
N GLN A 14 -5.85 -8.07 13.27
CA GLN A 14 -6.04 -9.21 14.17
C GLN A 14 -5.04 -10.31 13.82
N ASN A 15 -4.35 -10.85 14.84
CA ASN A 15 -3.34 -11.90 14.69
C ASN A 15 -2.33 -11.60 13.57
N PRO A 16 -1.52 -10.51 13.70
CA PRO A 16 -0.65 -10.06 12.62
C PRO A 16 0.41 -11.11 12.27
N ILE A 17 0.37 -11.58 11.02
CA ILE A 17 1.31 -12.49 10.38
C ILE A 17 1.87 -11.74 9.18
N LYS A 18 3.17 -11.42 9.24
CA LYS A 18 3.88 -10.69 8.18
C LYS A 18 3.76 -11.43 6.85
N ASP A 19 3.54 -10.67 5.78
CA ASP A 19 3.40 -11.13 4.40
C ASP A 19 2.17 -12.02 4.15
N ARG A 20 1.26 -12.13 5.13
CA ARG A 20 -0.02 -12.82 5.01
C ARG A 20 -1.20 -11.88 5.19
N ASN A 21 -1.37 -11.32 6.39
CA ASN A 21 -2.49 -10.40 6.69
C ASN A 21 -2.03 -8.98 7.03
N TYR A 22 -0.72 -8.77 7.18
CA TYR A 22 -0.10 -7.46 7.26
C TYR A 22 1.17 -7.42 6.41
N PHE A 23 1.45 -6.26 5.84
CA PHE A 23 2.57 -6.02 4.95
C PHE A 23 3.30 -4.75 5.39
N HIS A 24 4.59 -4.87 5.61
CA HIS A 24 5.46 -3.74 5.94
C HIS A 24 6.10 -3.23 4.65
N ILE A 25 5.69 -2.05 4.20
CA ILE A 25 6.19 -1.43 2.96
C ILE A 25 6.86 -0.11 3.33
N LYS A 26 8.18 -0.05 3.13
CA LYS A 26 9.04 1.05 3.62
C LYS A 26 8.82 1.24 5.14
N ASP A 27 8.22 2.34 5.55
CA ASP A 27 7.96 2.68 6.96
C ASP A 27 6.46 2.63 7.32
N ARG A 28 5.68 1.85 6.55
CA ARG A 28 4.21 1.76 6.70
C ARG A 28 3.74 0.33 6.84
N ASP A 29 2.83 0.12 7.78
CA ASP A 29 2.15 -1.15 8.01
C ASP A 29 0.76 -1.13 7.36
N LEU A 30 0.55 -1.99 6.37
CA LEU A 30 -0.71 -2.12 5.65
C LEU A 30 -1.38 -3.44 5.99
N CYS A 31 -2.69 -3.41 6.26
CA CYS A 31 -3.49 -4.63 6.24
C CYS A 31 -3.65 -5.16 4.80
N GLU A 32 -3.94 -6.45 4.67
CA GLU A 32 -4.19 -7.14 3.39
C GLU A 32 -5.08 -6.33 2.42
N SER A 33 -6.28 -5.92 2.86
CA SER A 33 -7.19 -5.16 2.00
C SER A 33 -6.63 -3.83 1.48
N CYS A 34 -5.77 -3.15 2.25
CA CYS A 34 -5.13 -1.91 1.81
C CYS A 34 -4.00 -2.19 0.81
N LYS A 35 -3.27 -3.29 0.99
CA LYS A 35 -2.28 -3.74 0.00
C LYS A 35 -2.97 -4.11 -1.32
N ASP A 36 -4.10 -4.80 -1.27
CA ASP A 36 -4.82 -5.21 -2.50
C ASP A 36 -5.31 -3.98 -3.27
N GLN A 37 -5.83 -2.97 -2.57
CA GLN A 37 -6.19 -1.69 -3.18
C GLN A 37 -5.00 -0.96 -3.79
N LEU A 38 -3.86 -0.93 -3.09
CA LEU A 38 -2.62 -0.37 -3.63
C LEU A 38 -2.24 -1.06 -4.95
N GLU A 39 -2.28 -2.39 -5.01
CA GLU A 39 -1.99 -3.12 -6.25
C GLU A 39 -2.97 -2.81 -7.37
N ILE A 40 -4.26 -2.69 -7.07
CA ILE A 40 -5.30 -2.32 -8.06
C ILE A 40 -4.98 -0.94 -8.65
N VAL A 41 -4.57 0.02 -7.82
CA VAL A 41 -4.22 1.38 -8.26
C VAL A 41 -2.93 1.40 -9.07
N LEU A 42 -1.91 0.64 -8.67
CA LEU A 42 -0.59 0.68 -9.31
C LEU A 42 -0.52 -0.12 -10.62
N LYS A 43 -1.19 -1.28 -10.70
CA LYS A 43 -1.07 -2.22 -11.83
C LYS A 43 -1.32 -1.56 -13.20
N PRO A 44 -2.38 -0.75 -13.41
CA PRO A 44 -2.62 -0.10 -14.70
C PRO A 44 -1.49 0.86 -15.10
N VAL A 45 -0.99 1.66 -14.16
CA VAL A 45 0.07 2.66 -14.39
C VAL A 45 1.39 1.97 -14.72
N VAL A 46 1.74 0.92 -13.97
CA VAL A 46 2.97 0.14 -14.21
C VAL A 46 2.95 -0.55 -15.56
N ARG A 47 1.81 -1.13 -15.96
CA ARG A 47 1.66 -1.80 -17.27
C ARG A 47 1.81 -0.85 -18.45
N GLN A 48 1.49 0.43 -18.28
CA GLN A 48 1.61 1.44 -19.34
C GLN A 48 3.02 2.06 -19.42
N LYS A 49 3.86 1.88 -18.39
CA LYS A 49 5.19 2.47 -18.35
C LYS A 49 6.21 1.62 -19.11
N TYR A 50 6.71 2.15 -20.22
CA TYR A 50 7.84 1.57 -20.96
C TYR A 50 8.90 2.64 -21.30
N PRO A 51 10.21 2.37 -21.08
CA PRO A 51 10.76 1.21 -20.40
C PRO A 51 10.38 1.21 -18.90
N PHE A 52 10.27 0.01 -18.32
CA PHE A 52 10.07 -0.13 -16.89
C PHE A 52 11.32 0.34 -16.13
N ASN A 53 11.11 1.07 -15.03
CA ASN A 53 12.17 1.49 -14.12
C ASN A 53 11.73 1.18 -12.69
N PHE A 54 12.55 0.41 -11.97
CA PHE A 54 12.25 -0.02 -10.61
C PHE A 54 12.27 1.13 -9.59
N GLU A 55 13.24 2.04 -9.69
CA GLU A 55 13.32 3.24 -8.83
C GLU A 55 12.08 4.13 -8.99
N TRP A 56 11.60 4.29 -10.22
CA TRP A 56 10.34 4.99 -10.50
C TRP A 56 9.16 4.27 -9.84
N TYR A 57 9.09 2.94 -9.93
CA TYR A 57 8.02 2.16 -9.32
C TYR A 57 8.03 2.28 -7.78
N GLU A 58 9.20 2.22 -7.14
CA GLU A 58 9.31 2.41 -5.70
C GLU A 58 8.81 3.78 -5.25
N ARG A 59 9.16 4.85 -5.98
CA ARG A 59 8.66 6.21 -5.71
C ARG A 59 7.16 6.30 -5.90
N LEU A 60 6.64 5.78 -7.02
CA LEU A 60 5.20 5.76 -7.30
C LEU A 60 4.41 5.03 -6.20
N MET A 61 4.91 3.87 -5.76
CA MET A 61 4.30 3.09 -4.69
C MET A 61 4.32 3.86 -3.37
N THR A 62 5.47 4.43 -2.99
CA THR A 62 5.62 5.19 -1.73
C THR A 62 4.72 6.42 -1.73
N ASP A 63 4.68 7.19 -2.82
CA ASP A 63 3.82 8.35 -2.98
C ASP A 63 2.34 7.99 -2.89
N SER A 64 1.96 6.84 -3.46
CA SER A 64 0.57 6.34 -3.42
C SER A 64 0.17 5.97 -2.00
N ILE A 65 1.07 5.35 -1.23
CA ILE A 65 0.84 5.01 0.18
C ILE A 65 0.71 6.28 1.02
N GLU A 66 1.65 7.25 0.89
CA GLU A 66 1.59 8.50 1.67
C GLU A 66 0.29 9.28 1.41
N LYS A 67 -0.15 9.37 0.16
CA LYS A 67 -1.45 9.97 -0.19
C LYS A 67 -2.61 9.22 0.46
N ALA A 68 -2.57 7.89 0.45
CA ALA A 68 -3.62 7.06 1.05
C ALA A 68 -3.66 7.18 2.58
N VAL A 69 -2.50 7.31 3.23
CA VAL A 69 -2.40 7.54 4.69
C VAL A 69 -3.09 8.85 5.07
N GLN A 70 -2.90 9.92 4.29
CA GLN A 70 -3.55 11.21 4.55
C GLN A 70 -5.07 11.16 4.33
N LYS A 71 -5.53 10.39 3.33
CA LYS A 71 -6.97 10.27 2.97
C LYS A 71 -7.72 9.18 3.72
N GLY A 72 -7.02 8.23 4.32
CA GLY A 72 -7.58 7.02 4.93
C GLY A 72 -7.97 5.91 3.94
N LYS A 73 -7.70 6.09 2.64
CA LYS A 73 -8.06 5.13 1.56
C LYS A 73 -7.23 5.36 0.31
N PHE A 74 -7.11 4.32 -0.52
CA PHE A 74 -6.60 4.45 -1.89
C PHE A 74 -7.72 4.96 -2.81
N GLU A 75 -7.36 5.85 -3.74
CA GLU A 75 -8.27 6.34 -4.77
C GLU A 75 -7.80 5.83 -6.13
N GLU A 76 -8.74 5.41 -6.95
CA GLU A 76 -8.47 5.03 -8.33
C GLU A 76 -7.92 6.23 -9.09
N ILE A 77 -6.80 6.03 -9.78
CA ILE A 77 -6.26 7.02 -10.72
C ILE A 77 -7.20 6.98 -11.93
N LYS A 78 -8.05 7.99 -12.06
CA LYS A 78 -8.92 8.22 -13.23
C LYS A 78 -8.09 8.62 -14.44
#